data_AF-A0A4Q2DFD1-F1
#
_entry.id   AF-A0A4Q2DFD1-F1
#
_cell.length_a   1.000
_cell.length_b   1.000
_cell.length_c   1.000
_cell.angle_alpha   90.00
_cell.angle_beta   90.00
_cell.angle_gamma   90.00
#
_symmetry.space_group_name_H-M   'P 1'
#
loop_
_entity.id
_entity.type
_entity.pdbx_description
1 polymer ?
#
loop_
_entity_poly.entity_id
_entity_poly.type
_entity_poly.pdbx_seq_one_letter_code
_entity_poly.pdbx_strand_id
1 'polypeptide(L)'
;MAKERKSHGKPIRYELKENPTKGDTILETADLVVTSVATAASMSPIPLVGEAAGLVLEILTIIQDVQDNKDQFKQLASHAYQLVARAVSACSPYGSQRDLPSPLRTDLDTLIHALKPVRDYSAKKLQRGWIKRVIFRRHDEQVIRNYYNEVKNGLELFNMSSHIELRQGQAEIIKRLDAQAQASSKANSEISLQSPHSPYPPSSVTNTANAYSSPYDSPFGPGFPFNQVSSPHYPPSPPPQPMFNHGDSYNSGNVVVTNVMNSNNDYSNNVHHHYSQDYPRPRRGPAWKQYR
;
A
#
# COMPACT_ATOMS: atom_id res chain seq x y z
N MET A 1 -47.92 -24.88 -7.07
CA MET A 1 -46.74 -25.68 -7.44
C MET A 1 -45.67 -24.75 -8.01
N ALA A 2 -44.67 -24.37 -7.21
CA ALA A 2 -43.60 -23.47 -7.63
C ALA A 2 -42.39 -24.29 -8.09
N LYS A 3 -41.85 -23.96 -9.27
CA LYS A 3 -40.80 -24.70 -9.96
C LYS A 3 -39.44 -24.11 -9.59
N GLU A 4 -38.75 -24.77 -8.67
CA GLU A 4 -37.41 -24.43 -8.21
C GLU A 4 -36.38 -24.66 -9.32
N ARG A 5 -35.70 -23.59 -9.78
CA ARG A 5 -34.64 -23.66 -10.79
C ARG A 5 -33.29 -23.84 -10.09
N LYS A 6 -32.78 -25.07 -10.07
CA LYS A 6 -31.40 -25.38 -9.64
C LYS A 6 -30.39 -24.80 -10.63
N SER A 7 -29.77 -23.68 -10.28
CA SER A 7 -28.61 -23.12 -10.97
C SER A 7 -27.39 -23.99 -10.72
N HIS A 8 -26.97 -24.78 -11.71
CA HIS A 8 -25.70 -25.51 -11.68
C HIS A 8 -24.59 -24.58 -12.17
N GLY A 9 -23.91 -23.90 -11.25
CA GLY A 9 -22.65 -23.23 -11.54
C GLY A 9 -21.58 -24.27 -11.89
N LYS A 10 -21.16 -24.34 -13.15
CA LYS A 10 -20.01 -25.16 -13.54
C LYS A 10 -18.73 -24.52 -12.98
N PRO A 11 -17.83 -25.29 -12.35
CA PRO A 11 -16.53 -24.77 -11.97
C PRO A 11 -15.74 -24.39 -13.23
N ILE A 12 -15.30 -23.14 -13.29
CA ILE A 12 -14.44 -22.65 -14.36
C ILE A 12 -13.08 -23.32 -14.16
N ARG A 13 -12.77 -24.32 -15.00
CA ARG A 13 -11.44 -24.94 -15.08
C ARG A 13 -10.67 -24.22 -16.18
N TYR A 14 -9.62 -23.51 -15.82
CA TYR A 14 -8.73 -22.83 -16.77
C TYR A 14 -7.73 -23.87 -17.31
N GLU A 15 -7.92 -24.32 -18.56
CA GLU A 15 -6.88 -25.05 -19.28
C GLU A 15 -5.83 -24.04 -19.75
N LEU A 16 -4.60 -24.15 -19.22
CA LEU A 16 -3.46 -23.36 -19.68
C LEU A 16 -3.19 -23.71 -21.16
N LYS A 17 -3.42 -22.74 -22.06
CA LYS A 17 -3.03 -22.85 -23.47
C LYS A 17 -1.51 -22.63 -23.59
N GLU A 18 -0.85 -23.53 -24.30
CA GLU A 18 0.61 -23.60 -24.49
C GLU A 18 1.25 -22.46 -25.31
N ASN A 19 0.47 -21.48 -25.77
CA ASN A 19 1.01 -20.31 -26.47
C ASN A 19 0.22 -19.05 -26.05
N PRO A 20 0.68 -18.32 -25.03
CA PRO A 20 0.01 -17.11 -24.57
C PRO A 20 0.14 -16.03 -25.64
N THR A 21 -0.99 -15.69 -26.25
CA THR A 21 -1.10 -14.47 -27.04
C THR A 21 -0.85 -13.29 -26.09
N LYS A 22 -0.23 -12.18 -26.52
CA LYS A 22 0.04 -11.01 -25.65
C LYS A 22 -1.20 -10.45 -24.91
N GLY A 23 -2.41 -10.80 -25.37
CA GLY A 23 -3.66 -10.51 -24.68
C GLY A 23 -3.92 -11.35 -23.43
N ASP A 24 -3.41 -12.59 -23.36
CA ASP A 24 -3.66 -13.54 -22.27
C ASP A 24 -2.90 -13.15 -21.00
N THR A 25 -1.67 -12.63 -21.13
CA THR A 25 -0.84 -12.20 -19.99
C THR A 25 -1.45 -11.02 -19.21
N ILE A 26 -2.20 -10.15 -19.91
CA ILE A 26 -2.87 -8.98 -19.30
C ILE A 26 -4.13 -9.41 -18.54
N LEU A 27 -4.82 -10.46 -19.01
CA LEU A 27 -6.00 -10.98 -18.32
C LEU A 27 -5.59 -11.71 -17.03
N GLU A 28 -4.50 -12.47 -17.07
CA GLU A 28 -3.99 -13.22 -15.91
C GLU A 28 -3.52 -12.28 -14.78
N THR A 29 -2.83 -11.19 -15.13
CA THR A 29 -2.45 -10.17 -14.14
C THR A 29 -3.65 -9.43 -13.56
N ALA A 30 -4.71 -9.21 -14.34
CA ALA A 30 -5.93 -8.61 -13.83
C ALA A 30 -6.65 -9.52 -12.81
N ASP A 31 -6.68 -10.83 -13.06
CA ASP A 31 -7.32 -11.79 -12.16
C ASP A 31 -6.59 -11.91 -10.82
N LEU A 32 -5.24 -11.88 -10.85
CA LEU A 32 -4.41 -11.81 -9.66
C LEU A 32 -4.68 -10.53 -8.84
N VAL A 33 -4.75 -9.38 -9.52
CA VAL A 33 -5.05 -8.08 -8.89
C VAL A 33 -6.45 -8.06 -8.29
N VAL A 34 -7.44 -8.57 -9.02
CA VAL A 34 -8.82 -8.70 -8.52
C VAL A 34 -8.87 -9.58 -7.27
N THR A 35 -8.20 -10.73 -7.30
CA THR A 35 -8.16 -11.67 -6.18
C THR A 35 -7.46 -11.05 -4.96
N SER A 36 -6.35 -10.34 -5.16
CA SER A 36 -5.63 -9.68 -4.06
C SER A 36 -6.46 -8.55 -3.43
N VAL A 37 -7.15 -7.75 -4.24
CA VAL A 37 -8.07 -6.71 -3.77
C VAL A 37 -9.27 -7.29 -3.03
N ALA A 38 -9.89 -8.35 -3.55
CA ALA A 38 -11.01 -9.02 -2.90
C ALA A 38 -10.59 -9.64 -1.55
N THR A 39 -9.40 -10.21 -1.48
CA THR A 39 -8.82 -10.72 -0.25
C THR A 39 -8.58 -9.58 0.74
N ALA A 40 -7.97 -8.47 0.29
CA ALA A 40 -7.78 -7.29 1.12
C ALA A 40 -9.10 -6.70 1.62
N ALA A 41 -10.14 -6.66 0.78
CA ALA A 41 -11.46 -6.15 1.14
C ALA A 41 -12.13 -6.98 2.23
N SER A 42 -12.02 -8.31 2.13
CA SER A 42 -12.68 -9.26 3.05
C SER A 42 -11.91 -9.48 4.34
N MET A 43 -10.58 -9.36 4.32
CA MET A 43 -9.72 -9.60 5.49
C MET A 43 -9.36 -8.33 6.25
N SER A 44 -9.65 -7.14 5.72
CA SER A 44 -9.27 -5.90 6.40
C SER A 44 -10.13 -5.69 7.66
N PRO A 45 -9.51 -5.54 8.84
CA PRO A 45 -10.23 -5.19 10.07
C PRO A 45 -10.69 -3.72 10.07
N ILE A 46 -10.34 -2.95 9.02
CA ILE A 46 -10.59 -1.52 8.91
C ILE A 46 -11.59 -1.30 7.77
N PRO A 47 -12.87 -0.99 8.07
CA PRO A 47 -13.96 -0.86 7.10
C PRO A 47 -13.66 0.09 5.94
N LEU A 48 -12.96 1.21 6.18
CA LEU A 48 -12.60 2.17 5.13
C LEU A 48 -11.70 1.55 4.04
N VAL A 49 -10.74 0.70 4.44
CA VAL A 49 -9.89 -0.01 3.49
C VAL A 49 -10.72 -1.03 2.70
N GLY A 50 -11.67 -1.70 3.37
CA GLY A 50 -12.63 -2.60 2.72
C GLY A 50 -13.49 -1.89 1.68
N GLU A 51 -14.03 -0.70 2.01
CA GLU A 51 -14.82 0.12 1.09
C GLU A 51 -14.00 0.58 -0.12
N ALA A 52 -12.78 1.08 0.10
CA ALA A 52 -11.88 1.48 -0.98
C ALA A 52 -11.54 0.30 -1.90
N ALA A 53 -11.21 -0.87 -1.33
CA ALA A 53 -10.96 -2.08 -2.09
C ALA A 53 -12.18 -2.54 -2.90
N GLY A 54 -13.38 -2.48 -2.31
CA GLY A 54 -14.64 -2.76 -3.00
C GLY A 54 -14.87 -1.85 -4.20
N LEU A 55 -14.64 -0.54 -4.05
CA LEU A 55 -14.76 0.41 -5.15
C LEU A 55 -13.78 0.11 -6.30
N VAL A 56 -12.53 -0.24 -5.98
CA VAL A 56 -11.53 -0.62 -7.00
C VAL A 56 -11.92 -1.92 -7.70
N LEU A 57 -12.44 -2.90 -6.96
CA LEU A 57 -12.93 -4.14 -7.55
C LEU A 57 -14.08 -3.87 -8.54
N GLU A 58 -15.04 -3.02 -8.17
CA GLU A 58 -16.12 -2.62 -9.07
C GLU A 58 -15.60 -1.92 -10.33
N ILE A 59 -14.63 -1.01 -10.18
CA ILE A 59 -13.96 -0.35 -11.32
C ILE A 59 -13.29 -1.40 -12.23
N LEU A 60 -12.54 -2.35 -11.66
CA LEU A 60 -11.88 -3.41 -12.41
C LEU A 60 -12.87 -4.28 -13.19
N THR A 61 -13.96 -4.72 -12.55
CA THR A 61 -15.02 -5.50 -13.21
C THR A 61 -15.64 -4.71 -14.36
N ILE A 62 -15.93 -3.42 -14.16
CA ILE A 62 -16.48 -2.58 -15.22
C ILE A 62 -15.51 -2.48 -16.41
N ILE A 63 -14.20 -2.34 -16.15
CA ILE A 63 -13.19 -2.18 -17.19
C ILE A 63 -13.04 -3.44 -18.04
N GLN A 64 -13.25 -4.62 -17.46
CA GLN A 64 -13.25 -5.89 -18.21
C GLN A 64 -14.34 -5.91 -19.31
N ASP A 65 -15.47 -5.26 -19.06
CA ASP A 65 -16.59 -5.15 -20.00
C ASP A 65 -16.44 -4.01 -21.03
N VAL A 66 -15.52 -3.06 -20.79
CA VAL A 66 -15.31 -1.90 -21.66
C VAL A 66 -14.43 -2.30 -22.85
N GLN A 67 -14.95 -2.14 -24.08
CA GLN A 67 -14.20 -2.42 -25.31
C GLN A 67 -13.33 -1.23 -25.79
N ASP A 68 -13.72 0.00 -25.47
CA ASP A 68 -13.07 1.24 -25.95
C ASP A 68 -12.14 1.85 -24.89
N ASN A 69 -11.08 2.55 -25.30
CA ASN A 69 -10.15 3.25 -24.38
C ASN A 69 -9.56 2.35 -23.27
N LYS A 70 -9.41 1.03 -23.55
CA LYS A 70 -8.94 0.02 -22.59
C LYS A 70 -7.65 0.43 -21.89
N ASP A 71 -6.70 1.02 -22.60
CA ASP A 71 -5.40 1.35 -22.03
C ASP A 71 -5.48 2.44 -20.95
N GLN A 72 -6.33 3.44 -21.14
CA GLN A 72 -6.54 4.51 -20.14
C GLN A 72 -7.26 3.97 -18.90
N PHE A 73 -8.25 3.13 -19.11
CA PHE A 73 -8.93 2.45 -18.02
C PHE A 73 -7.99 1.50 -17.26
N LYS A 74 -7.13 0.75 -17.95
CA LYS A 74 -6.10 -0.10 -17.32
C LYS A 74 -5.13 0.71 -16.46
N GLN A 75 -4.68 1.86 -16.96
CA GLN A 75 -3.84 2.76 -16.18
C GLN A 75 -4.57 3.24 -14.92
N LEU A 76 -5.81 3.72 -15.07
CA LEU A 76 -6.64 4.16 -13.96
C LEU A 76 -6.83 3.05 -12.90
N ALA A 77 -7.17 1.84 -13.34
CA ALA A 77 -7.28 0.66 -12.48
C ALA A 77 -5.98 0.32 -11.76
N SER A 78 -4.85 0.34 -12.47
CA SER A 78 -3.52 0.08 -11.90
C SER A 78 -3.18 1.07 -10.77
N HIS A 79 -3.44 2.37 -10.98
CA HIS A 79 -3.23 3.38 -9.95
C HIS A 79 -4.18 3.24 -8.77
N ALA A 80 -5.47 2.97 -9.04
CA ALA A 80 -6.45 2.73 -8.00
C ALA A 80 -6.08 1.50 -7.14
N TYR A 81 -5.59 0.43 -7.77
CA TYR A 81 -5.06 -0.75 -7.09
C TYR A 81 -3.85 -0.42 -6.22
N GLN A 82 -2.83 0.25 -6.77
CA GLN A 82 -1.63 0.63 -6.02
C GLN A 82 -1.98 1.47 -4.79
N LEU A 83 -2.96 2.34 -4.92
CA LEU A 83 -3.46 3.18 -3.85
C LEU A 83 -4.11 2.36 -2.72
N VAL A 84 -4.97 1.40 -3.06
CA VAL A 84 -5.54 0.47 -2.07
C VAL A 84 -4.46 -0.42 -1.44
N ALA A 85 -3.51 -0.95 -2.21
CA ALA A 85 -2.43 -1.78 -1.68
C ALA A 85 -1.57 -1.01 -0.65
N ARG A 86 -1.32 0.28 -0.92
CA ARG A 86 -0.62 1.17 0.03
C ARG A 86 -1.47 1.48 1.24
N ALA A 87 -2.76 1.74 1.06
CA ALA A 87 -3.70 1.93 2.17
C ALA A 87 -3.72 0.70 3.09
N VAL A 88 -3.81 -0.51 2.54
CA VAL A 88 -3.73 -1.78 3.29
C VAL A 88 -2.42 -1.86 4.07
N SER A 89 -1.29 -1.59 3.41
CA SER A 89 0.03 -1.65 4.05
C SER A 89 0.17 -0.65 5.19
N ALA A 90 -0.25 0.60 4.99
CA ALA A 90 -0.22 1.66 6.00
C ALA A 90 -1.17 1.36 7.17
N CYS A 91 -2.26 0.64 6.91
CA CYS A 91 -3.26 0.27 7.91
C CYS A 91 -2.93 -1.03 8.66
N SER A 92 -2.02 -1.86 8.15
CA SER A 92 -1.68 -3.17 8.72
C SER A 92 -1.21 -3.17 10.19
N PRO A 93 -0.56 -2.11 10.73
CA PRO A 93 -0.18 -2.09 12.15
C PRO A 93 -1.36 -1.91 13.11
N TYR A 94 -2.55 -1.56 12.60
CA TYR A 94 -3.72 -1.23 13.42
C TYR A 94 -4.72 -2.38 13.45
N GLY A 95 -5.19 -2.73 14.65
CA GLY A 95 -6.13 -3.83 14.86
C GLY A 95 -7.60 -3.47 14.54
N SER A 96 -7.94 -2.17 14.55
CA SER A 96 -9.29 -1.71 14.28
C SER A 96 -9.32 -0.27 13.75
N GLN A 97 -10.45 0.15 13.17
CA GLN A 97 -10.63 1.52 12.68
C GLN A 97 -10.48 2.59 13.78
N ARG A 98 -10.76 2.24 15.05
CA ARG A 98 -10.66 3.18 16.18
C ARG A 98 -9.22 3.51 16.54
N ASP A 99 -8.29 2.62 16.18
CA ASP A 99 -6.87 2.76 16.47
C ASP A 99 -6.14 3.59 15.40
N LEU A 100 -6.81 3.93 14.29
CA LEU A 100 -6.21 4.72 13.22
C LEU A 100 -5.98 6.16 13.68
N PRO A 101 -4.79 6.73 13.37
CA PRO A 101 -4.54 8.15 13.46
C PRO A 101 -5.60 8.94 12.68
N SER A 102 -6.02 10.07 13.23
CA SER A 102 -7.01 10.96 12.58
C SER A 102 -6.60 11.39 11.16
N PRO A 103 -5.32 11.72 10.86
CA PRO A 103 -4.94 12.11 9.51
C PRO A 103 -5.00 10.92 8.54
N LEU A 104 -4.46 9.75 8.90
CA LEU A 104 -4.63 8.53 8.09
C LEU A 104 -6.11 8.21 7.78
N ARG A 105 -7.01 8.37 8.74
CA ARG A 105 -8.45 8.21 8.50
C ARG A 105 -8.98 9.21 7.47
N THR A 106 -8.57 10.48 7.58
CA THR A 106 -8.94 11.54 6.63
C THR A 106 -8.42 11.25 5.23
N ASP A 107 -7.20 10.72 5.12
CA ASP A 107 -6.60 10.35 3.84
C ASP A 107 -7.36 9.18 3.19
N LEU A 108 -7.80 8.18 3.97
CA LEU A 108 -8.65 7.09 3.49
C LEU A 108 -10.03 7.60 3.02
N ASP A 109 -10.64 8.53 3.75
CA ASP A 109 -11.92 9.14 3.34
C ASP A 109 -11.77 9.94 2.03
N THR A 110 -10.66 10.67 1.89
CA THR A 110 -10.29 11.40 0.67
C THR A 110 -10.13 10.44 -0.51
N LEU A 111 -9.44 9.31 -0.27
CA LEU A 111 -9.30 8.23 -1.24
C LEU A 111 -10.66 7.69 -1.71
N ILE A 112 -11.53 7.31 -0.77
CA ILE A 112 -12.87 6.80 -1.08
C ILE A 112 -13.66 7.83 -1.89
N HIS A 113 -13.57 9.12 -1.52
CA HIS A 113 -14.20 10.21 -2.26
C HIS A 113 -13.66 10.36 -3.68
N ALA A 114 -12.37 10.13 -3.92
CA ALA A 114 -11.80 10.15 -5.27
C ALA A 114 -12.25 8.94 -6.10
N LEU A 115 -12.41 7.76 -5.50
CA LEU A 115 -12.79 6.53 -6.21
C LEU A 115 -14.29 6.47 -6.57
N LYS A 116 -15.18 7.04 -5.77
CA LYS A 116 -16.64 7.02 -5.98
C LYS A 116 -17.06 7.61 -7.34
N PRO A 117 -16.64 8.82 -7.74
CA PRO A 117 -16.94 9.39 -9.05
C PRO A 117 -16.44 8.53 -10.21
N VAL A 118 -15.27 7.91 -10.07
CA VAL A 118 -14.69 7.02 -11.09
C VAL A 118 -15.57 5.80 -11.29
N ARG A 119 -15.96 5.15 -10.20
CA ARG A 119 -16.87 4.01 -10.21
C ARG A 119 -18.20 4.39 -10.86
N ASP A 120 -18.81 5.49 -10.43
CA ASP A 120 -20.12 5.91 -10.92
C ASP A 120 -20.10 6.28 -12.40
N TYR A 121 -19.04 6.94 -12.86
CA TYR A 121 -18.84 7.22 -14.28
C TYR A 121 -18.68 5.94 -15.11
N SER A 122 -17.86 5.01 -14.61
CA SER A 122 -17.63 3.72 -15.25
C SER A 122 -18.92 2.89 -15.34
N ALA A 123 -19.72 2.87 -14.27
CA ALA A 123 -21.02 2.19 -14.26
C ALA A 123 -22.01 2.80 -15.28
N LYS A 124 -22.07 4.14 -15.34
CA LYS A 124 -22.87 4.87 -16.35
C LYS A 124 -22.39 4.59 -17.77
N LYS A 125 -21.11 4.28 -17.98
CA LYS A 125 -20.55 3.94 -19.29
C LYS A 125 -21.07 2.61 -19.82
N LEU A 126 -21.16 1.59 -18.97
CA LEU A 126 -21.69 0.28 -19.38
C LEU A 126 -23.14 0.38 -19.88
N GLN A 127 -23.95 1.23 -19.24
CA GLN A 127 -25.36 1.43 -19.62
C GLN A 127 -25.54 2.17 -20.95
N ARG A 128 -24.51 2.83 -21.49
CA ARG A 128 -24.62 3.54 -22.78
C ARG A 128 -24.53 2.56 -23.94
N GLY A 129 -25.59 2.53 -24.75
CA GLY A 129 -25.65 1.78 -26.00
C GLY A 129 -24.55 2.18 -26.99
N TRP A 130 -24.20 1.25 -27.88
CA TRP A 130 -22.98 1.29 -28.71
C TRP A 130 -22.82 2.57 -29.55
N ILE A 131 -23.91 3.12 -30.10
CA ILE A 131 -23.87 4.32 -30.97
C ILE A 131 -23.42 5.57 -30.21
N LYS A 132 -23.81 5.69 -28.93
CA LYS A 132 -23.37 6.80 -28.08
C LYS A 132 -21.89 6.68 -27.69
N ARG A 133 -21.29 5.48 -27.73
CA ARG A 133 -19.86 5.32 -27.40
C ARG A 133 -18.96 5.94 -28.47
N VAL A 134 -19.30 5.76 -29.74
CA VAL A 134 -18.50 6.28 -30.86
C VAL A 134 -18.50 7.81 -30.88
N ILE A 135 -19.65 8.45 -30.67
CA ILE A 135 -19.79 9.92 -30.74
C ILE A 135 -19.09 10.62 -29.57
N PHE A 136 -19.14 10.05 -28.36
CA PHE A 136 -18.61 10.69 -27.15
C PHE A 136 -17.16 10.30 -26.81
N ARG A 137 -16.47 9.53 -27.67
CA ARG A 137 -15.15 8.97 -27.37
C ARG A 137 -14.12 10.01 -26.88
N ARG A 138 -14.01 11.18 -27.52
CA ARG A 138 -13.07 12.25 -27.13
C ARG A 138 -13.42 12.90 -25.79
N HIS A 139 -14.70 13.15 -25.56
CA HIS A 139 -15.18 13.68 -24.29
C HIS A 139 -14.90 12.69 -23.16
N ASP A 140 -15.13 11.40 -23.42
CA ASP A 140 -14.88 10.34 -22.46
C ASP A 140 -13.41 10.21 -22.11
N GLU A 141 -12.54 10.34 -23.10
CA GLU A 141 -11.09 10.37 -22.93
C GLU A 141 -10.67 11.50 -21.96
N GLN A 142 -11.25 12.69 -22.10
CA GLN A 142 -10.97 13.81 -21.22
C GLN A 142 -11.46 13.55 -19.79
N VAL A 143 -12.67 13.00 -19.64
CA VAL A 143 -13.22 12.68 -18.32
C VAL A 143 -12.40 11.59 -17.62
N ILE A 144 -11.99 10.54 -18.34
CA ILE A 144 -11.11 9.49 -17.81
C ILE A 144 -9.75 10.07 -17.39
N ARG A 145 -9.18 10.99 -18.18
CA ARG A 145 -7.94 11.70 -17.79
C ARG A 145 -8.11 12.53 -16.52
N ASN A 146 -9.23 13.22 -16.36
CA ASN A 146 -9.49 13.98 -15.14
C ASN A 146 -9.56 13.05 -13.91
N TYR A 147 -10.28 11.94 -14.02
CA TYR A 147 -10.33 10.92 -12.97
C TYR A 147 -8.97 10.30 -12.68
N TYR A 148 -8.18 10.03 -13.71
CA TYR A 148 -6.81 9.57 -13.54
C TYR A 148 -5.99 10.58 -12.73
N ASN A 149 -6.10 11.87 -13.05
CA ASN A 149 -5.39 12.92 -12.31
C ASN A 149 -5.88 13.02 -10.85
N GLU A 150 -7.18 12.87 -10.59
CA GLU A 150 -7.74 12.86 -9.23
C GLU A 150 -7.24 11.67 -8.41
N VAL A 151 -7.29 10.45 -8.95
CA VAL A 151 -6.77 9.24 -8.27
C VAL A 151 -5.27 9.34 -8.05
N LYS A 152 -4.52 9.84 -9.04
CA LYS A 152 -3.08 10.06 -8.92
C LYS A 152 -2.75 11.11 -7.85
N ASN A 153 -3.47 12.22 -7.82
CA ASN A 153 -3.28 13.26 -6.80
C ASN A 153 -3.59 12.72 -5.39
N GLY A 154 -4.68 11.94 -5.25
CA GLY A 154 -5.00 11.25 -4.00
C GLY A 154 -3.89 10.29 -3.55
N LEU A 155 -3.28 9.56 -4.49
CA LEU A 155 -2.13 8.69 -4.22
C LEU A 155 -0.89 9.46 -3.75
N GLU A 156 -0.58 10.58 -4.40
CA GLU A 156 0.55 11.43 -4.02
C GLU A 156 0.34 12.03 -2.63
N LEU A 157 -0.87 12.54 -2.34
CA LEU A 157 -1.23 13.06 -1.03
C LEU A 157 -1.13 11.98 0.06
N PHE A 158 -1.73 10.82 -0.17
CA PHE A 158 -1.69 9.69 0.76
C PHE A 158 -0.24 9.26 1.05
N ASN A 159 0.60 9.18 0.02
CA ASN A 159 2.02 8.86 0.18
C ASN A 159 2.76 9.89 1.04
N MET A 160 2.52 11.17 0.81
CA MET A 160 3.18 12.24 1.56
C MET A 160 2.75 12.19 3.03
N SER A 161 1.44 12.12 3.29
CA SER A 161 0.91 12.05 4.66
C SER A 161 1.39 10.81 5.41
N SER A 162 1.29 9.63 4.79
CA SER A 162 1.74 8.37 5.43
C SER A 162 3.24 8.35 5.72
N HIS A 163 4.08 8.92 4.85
CA HIS A 163 5.51 9.04 5.11
C HIS A 163 5.83 10.01 6.25
N ILE A 164 5.11 11.13 6.33
CA ILE A 164 5.27 12.10 7.42
C ILE A 164 4.90 11.45 8.75
N GLU A 165 3.77 10.75 8.81
CA GLU A 165 3.32 10.05 10.02
C GLU A 165 4.28 8.95 10.44
N LEU A 166 4.77 8.12 9.49
CA LEU A 166 5.76 7.09 9.79
C LEU A 166 7.04 7.69 10.38
N ARG A 167 7.52 8.81 9.83
CA ARG A 167 8.71 9.50 10.35
C ARG A 167 8.46 10.11 11.72
N GLN A 168 7.28 10.68 11.96
CA GLN A 168 6.92 11.20 13.28
C GLN A 168 6.82 10.09 14.32
N GLY A 169 6.22 8.95 13.97
CA GLY A 169 6.16 7.76 14.83
C GLY A 169 7.55 7.21 15.14
N GLN A 170 8.42 7.11 14.14
CA GLN A 170 9.82 6.69 14.33
C GLN A 170 10.58 7.64 15.25
N ALA A 171 10.44 8.95 15.07
CA ALA A 171 11.10 9.94 15.92
C ALA A 171 10.65 9.83 17.39
N GLU A 172 9.36 9.62 17.63
CA GLU A 172 8.82 9.43 18.98
C GLU A 172 9.30 8.12 19.63
N ILE A 173 9.40 7.03 18.87
CA ILE A 173 9.96 5.75 19.36
C ILE A 173 11.43 5.93 19.74
N ILE A 174 12.24 6.56 18.88
CA ILE A 174 13.66 6.82 19.16
C ILE A 174 13.79 7.65 20.43
N LYS A 175 12.99 8.71 20.57
CA LYS A 175 12.96 9.56 21.77
C LYS A 175 12.64 8.78 23.04
N ARG A 176 11.71 7.82 22.98
CA ARG A 176 11.38 6.94 24.12
C ARG A 176 12.51 5.99 24.48
N LEU A 177 13.16 5.40 23.47
CA LEU A 177 14.32 4.53 23.68
C LEU A 177 15.48 5.30 24.33
N ASP A 178 15.76 6.51 23.86
CA ASP A 178 16.80 7.38 24.44
C ASP A 178 16.49 7.75 25.89
N ALA A 179 15.23 8.11 26.19
CA ALA A 179 14.79 8.40 27.55
C ALA A 179 14.93 7.18 28.47
N GLN A 180 14.63 5.98 27.99
CA GLN A 180 14.77 4.74 28.74
C GLN A 180 16.26 4.37 28.99
N ALA A 181 17.12 4.58 28.00
CA ALA A 181 18.56 4.39 28.14
C ALA A 181 19.15 5.36 29.18
N GLN A 182 18.72 6.64 29.17
CA GLN A 182 19.15 7.63 30.16
C GLN A 182 18.61 7.35 31.57
N ALA A 183 17.38 6.85 31.69
CA ALA A 183 16.83 6.47 32.99
C ALA A 183 17.62 5.29 33.59
N SER A 184 18.01 4.32 32.75
CA SER A 184 18.78 3.15 33.17
C SER A 184 20.22 3.51 33.60
N SER A 185 20.87 4.46 32.92
CA SER A 185 22.20 4.93 33.31
C SER A 185 22.19 5.72 34.62
N LYS A 186 21.16 6.55 34.85
CA LYS A 186 20.98 7.26 36.12
C LYS A 186 20.75 6.30 37.29
N ALA A 187 19.88 5.30 37.13
CA ALA A 187 19.61 4.31 38.18
C ALA A 187 20.87 3.53 38.59
N ASN A 188 21.73 3.15 37.63
CA ASN A 188 22.98 2.46 37.94
C ASN A 188 24.00 3.36 38.67
N SER A 189 23.97 4.68 38.42
CA SER A 189 24.88 5.62 39.11
C SER A 189 24.54 5.83 40.59
N GLU A 190 23.26 5.76 40.97
CA GLU A 190 22.82 5.91 42.37
C GLU A 190 23.12 4.66 43.22
N ILE A 191 23.07 3.46 42.64
CA ILE A 191 23.38 2.20 43.35
C ILE A 191 24.86 2.12 43.78
N SER A 192 25.77 2.81 43.07
CA SER A 192 27.21 2.81 43.43
C SER A 192 27.58 3.68 44.65
N LEU A 193 26.66 4.54 45.14
CA LEU A 193 26.90 5.39 46.32
C LEU A 193 26.41 4.78 47.64
N GLN A 194 25.63 3.69 47.58
CA GLN A 194 25.30 2.85 48.75
C GLN A 194 26.06 1.53 48.63
N SER A 195 27.37 1.59 48.83
CA SER A 195 28.13 0.43 49.29
C SER A 195 28.21 0.54 50.81
N PRO A 196 27.32 -0.12 51.58
CA PRO A 196 27.54 -0.27 53.01
C PRO A 196 28.80 -1.13 53.15
N HIS A 197 29.85 -0.54 53.72
CA HIS A 197 30.99 -1.27 54.24
C HIS A 197 30.49 -2.44 55.09
N SER A 198 30.46 -3.64 54.51
CA SER A 198 30.22 -4.87 55.24
C SER A 198 31.56 -5.32 55.81
N PRO A 199 31.74 -5.32 57.14
CA PRO A 199 32.98 -5.72 57.76
C PRO A 199 32.97 -7.25 57.89
N TYR A 200 33.48 -7.98 56.89
CA TYR A 200 33.79 -9.40 57.07
C TYR A 200 35.19 -9.78 56.57
N PRO A 201 35.85 -10.71 57.29
CA PRO A 201 37.30 -10.91 57.29
C PRO A 201 37.82 -11.69 56.08
N PRO A 202 39.14 -11.61 55.79
CA PRO A 202 39.77 -12.25 54.64
C PRO A 202 39.73 -13.77 54.78
N SER A 203 39.02 -14.44 53.87
CA SER A 203 39.12 -15.89 53.68
C SER A 203 40.00 -16.19 52.48
N SER A 204 40.95 -17.06 52.75
CA SER A 204 42.09 -17.43 51.92
C SER A 204 41.70 -18.11 50.61
N VAL A 205 42.45 -17.73 49.58
CA VAL A 205 42.65 -18.38 48.29
C VAL A 205 42.65 -19.91 48.39
N THR A 206 41.87 -20.57 47.53
CA THR A 206 42.26 -21.88 46.97
C THR A 206 41.91 -21.91 45.48
N ASN A 207 42.97 -21.77 44.69
CA ASN A 207 42.98 -21.98 43.25
C ASN A 207 42.94 -23.51 43.03
N THR A 208 41.80 -24.05 42.61
CA THR A 208 41.71 -25.41 42.07
C THR A 208 41.51 -25.34 40.57
N ALA A 209 42.63 -25.42 39.86
CA ALA A 209 42.68 -25.81 38.46
C ALA A 209 42.13 -27.23 38.34
N ASN A 210 40.91 -27.37 37.81
CA ASN A 210 40.39 -28.67 37.40
C ASN A 210 40.45 -28.75 35.86
N ALA A 211 41.55 -29.31 35.40
CA ALA A 211 41.57 -30.10 34.18
C ALA A 211 40.75 -31.37 34.43
N TYR A 212 39.64 -31.57 33.72
CA TYR A 212 39.05 -32.89 33.58
C TYR A 212 38.49 -33.10 32.17
N SER A 213 38.95 -34.20 31.63
CA SER A 213 38.74 -34.78 30.32
C SER A 213 37.27 -35.14 30.03
N SER A 214 36.94 -35.12 28.74
CA SER A 214 35.95 -35.98 28.04
C SER A 214 35.99 -37.43 28.58
N PRO A 215 34.90 -38.22 28.68
CA PRO A 215 34.14 -38.67 27.49
C PRO A 215 32.66 -39.07 27.72
N TYR A 216 31.76 -38.85 26.76
CA TYR A 216 30.58 -39.73 26.62
C TYR A 216 30.21 -39.96 25.16
N ASP A 217 30.48 -41.19 24.74
CA ASP A 217 29.74 -41.96 23.77
C ASP A 217 28.22 -41.87 24.02
N SER A 218 27.44 -41.84 22.95
CA SER A 218 26.04 -42.27 22.99
C SER A 218 25.69 -43.02 21.70
N PRO A 219 25.14 -44.24 21.81
CA PRO A 219 24.94 -45.16 20.72
C PRO A 219 23.61 -44.92 19.99
N PHE A 220 23.59 -45.39 18.75
CA PHE A 220 22.46 -45.53 17.85
C PHE A 220 21.13 -45.91 18.52
N GLY A 221 20.08 -45.16 18.18
CA GLY A 221 18.67 -45.54 18.33
C GLY A 221 17.87 -45.05 17.11
N PRO A 222 17.02 -45.89 16.49
CA PRO A 222 16.40 -45.57 15.21
C PRO A 222 15.06 -44.83 15.38
N GLY A 223 14.81 -43.85 14.50
CA GLY A 223 13.47 -43.57 14.01
C GLY A 223 12.70 -42.44 14.68
N PHE A 224 13.07 -41.19 14.37
CA PHE A 224 12.11 -40.08 14.25
C PHE A 224 12.52 -39.18 13.08
N PRO A 225 11.65 -38.89 12.10
CA PRO A 225 11.96 -37.96 11.03
C PRO A 225 11.91 -36.53 11.59
N PHE A 226 13.07 -36.04 12.05
CA PHE A 226 13.24 -34.62 12.35
C PHE A 226 13.47 -33.88 11.03
N ASN A 227 12.52 -33.01 10.67
CA ASN A 227 12.66 -32.09 9.55
C ASN A 227 13.89 -31.19 9.80
N GLN A 228 14.94 -31.41 9.01
CA GLN A 228 16.09 -30.51 8.94
C GLN A 228 15.62 -29.18 8.38
N VAL A 229 15.53 -28.17 9.23
CA VAL A 229 15.52 -26.78 8.79
C VAL A 229 16.94 -26.47 8.34
N SER A 230 17.17 -26.51 7.04
CA SER A 230 18.42 -26.11 6.42
C SER A 230 18.77 -24.68 6.85
N SER A 231 19.93 -24.51 7.48
CA SER A 231 20.52 -23.22 7.77
C SER A 231 20.57 -22.37 6.48
N PRO A 232 20.20 -21.08 6.52
CA PRO A 232 20.28 -20.22 5.36
C PRO A 232 21.74 -20.11 4.93
N HIS A 233 22.02 -20.60 3.73
CA HIS A 233 23.28 -20.44 3.03
C HIS A 233 23.41 -18.95 2.67
N TYR A 234 24.25 -18.22 3.41
CA TYR A 234 24.61 -16.86 3.01
C TYR A 234 25.55 -16.94 1.81
N PRO A 235 25.26 -16.26 0.69
CA PRO A 235 26.18 -16.20 -0.42
C PRO A 235 27.49 -15.52 0.01
N PRO A 236 28.64 -15.94 -0.53
CA PRO A 236 29.92 -15.33 -0.22
C PRO A 236 29.91 -13.85 -0.60
N SER A 237 30.39 -13.01 0.33
CA SER A 237 30.54 -11.57 0.16
C SER A 237 31.35 -11.26 -1.11
N PRO A 238 30.90 -10.32 -1.97
CA PRO A 238 31.66 -9.95 -3.15
C PRO A 238 33.02 -9.34 -2.76
N PRO A 239 34.07 -9.55 -3.57
CA PRO A 239 35.38 -8.98 -3.30
C PRO A 239 35.34 -7.45 -3.32
N PRO A 240 36.19 -6.77 -2.53
CA PRO A 240 36.23 -5.31 -2.45
C PRO A 240 36.53 -4.72 -3.83
N GLN A 241 35.62 -3.89 -4.32
CA GLN A 241 35.79 -3.11 -5.55
C GLN A 241 36.88 -2.03 -5.32
N PRO A 242 37.75 -1.77 -6.30
CA PRO A 242 38.73 -0.69 -6.19
C PRO A 242 38.02 0.67 -6.11
N MET A 243 38.26 1.38 -5.00
CA MET A 243 37.80 2.74 -4.81
C MET A 243 38.50 3.67 -5.80
N PHE A 244 37.74 4.19 -6.78
CA PHE A 244 38.19 5.33 -7.56
C PHE A 244 38.19 6.56 -6.66
N ASN A 245 39.40 7.01 -6.35
CA ASN A 245 39.71 8.22 -5.62
C ASN A 245 39.34 9.43 -6.50
N HIS A 246 38.23 10.09 -6.20
CA HIS A 246 38.00 11.48 -6.56
C HIS A 246 37.84 12.24 -5.26
N GLY A 247 38.90 12.97 -4.90
CA GLY A 247 38.87 13.88 -3.78
C GLY A 247 37.93 15.02 -4.09
N ASP A 248 37.04 15.31 -3.14
CA ASP A 248 36.76 16.68 -2.73
C ASP A 248 36.34 16.66 -1.26
N SER A 249 37.06 17.49 -0.51
CA SER A 249 37.02 17.65 0.94
C SER A 249 35.89 18.60 1.31
N TYR A 250 34.88 18.17 2.09
CA TYR A 250 34.10 19.07 2.96
C TYR A 250 33.58 18.38 4.24
N ASN A 251 34.25 18.75 5.35
CA ASN A 251 33.71 19.23 6.63
C ASN A 251 32.38 18.66 7.18
N SER A 252 32.48 17.98 8.32
CA SER A 252 31.38 17.52 9.17
C SER A 252 30.81 18.67 10.01
N GLY A 253 29.56 19.06 9.74
CA GLY A 253 28.80 19.98 10.58
C GLY A 253 27.31 19.87 10.32
N ASN A 254 26.58 19.34 11.31
CA ASN A 254 25.13 19.45 11.56
C ASN A 254 24.27 19.98 10.40
N VAL A 255 23.68 19.08 9.59
CA VAL A 255 22.65 19.45 8.61
C VAL A 255 21.27 19.20 9.22
N VAL A 256 20.62 20.29 9.61
CA VAL A 256 19.15 20.35 9.67
C VAL A 256 18.66 20.20 8.24
N VAL A 257 18.04 19.07 7.92
CA VAL A 257 17.41 18.86 6.61
C VAL A 257 16.08 19.64 6.58
N THR A 258 16.15 20.93 6.29
CA THR A 258 14.99 21.64 5.74
C THR A 258 14.87 21.25 4.28
N ASN A 259 14.11 20.19 4.00
CA ASN A 259 13.58 19.97 2.66
C ASN A 259 12.52 21.05 2.37
N VAL A 260 12.98 22.23 1.98
CA VAL A 260 12.14 23.18 1.23
C VAL A 260 11.95 22.53 -0.14
N MET A 261 10.81 21.84 -0.32
CA MET A 261 10.34 21.47 -1.65
C MET A 261 10.03 22.78 -2.39
N ASN A 262 11.01 23.27 -3.13
CA ASN A 262 10.79 24.28 -4.15
C ASN A 262 10.01 23.62 -5.29
N SER A 263 8.68 23.64 -5.18
CA SER A 263 7.75 23.20 -6.21
C SER A 263 7.69 24.25 -7.32
N ASN A 264 8.79 24.40 -8.07
CA ASN A 264 8.76 25.04 -9.38
C ASN A 264 8.45 23.96 -10.43
N ASN A 265 7.18 23.57 -10.49
CA ASN A 265 6.63 22.95 -11.69
C ASN A 265 5.60 23.91 -12.26
N ASP A 266 6.12 24.96 -12.88
CA ASP A 266 5.38 25.92 -13.68
C ASP A 266 4.96 25.23 -14.98
N TYR A 267 3.91 24.42 -14.91
CA TYR A 267 3.09 24.06 -16.06
C TYR A 267 1.94 25.07 -16.18
N SER A 268 2.26 26.36 -16.27
CA SER A 268 1.41 27.36 -16.89
C SER A 268 1.32 27.08 -18.40
N ASN A 269 0.60 26.01 -18.77
CA ASN A 269 -0.08 25.99 -20.07
C ASN A 269 -1.36 26.80 -19.92
N ASN A 270 -1.19 28.12 -19.97
CA ASN A 270 -2.26 29.09 -20.07
C ASN A 270 -2.83 29.03 -21.48
N VAL A 271 -3.52 27.93 -21.81
CA VAL A 271 -4.40 27.90 -22.98
C VAL A 271 -5.72 28.48 -22.51
N HIS A 272 -5.83 29.79 -22.67
CA HIS A 272 -7.06 30.55 -22.53
C HIS A 272 -8.02 30.12 -23.66
N HIS A 273 -8.60 28.92 -23.54
CA HIS A 273 -9.73 28.52 -24.35
C HIS A 273 -10.94 29.28 -23.84
N HIS A 274 -11.24 30.36 -24.55
CA HIS A 274 -12.52 31.04 -24.53
C HIS A 274 -13.60 30.00 -24.89
N TYR A 275 -14.15 29.34 -23.87
CA TYR A 275 -15.37 28.55 -24.03
C TYR A 275 -16.50 29.54 -24.28
N SER A 276 -16.88 29.70 -25.55
CA SER A 276 -18.20 30.21 -25.90
C SER A 276 -19.20 29.24 -25.27
N GLN A 277 -19.89 29.70 -24.22
CA GLN A 277 -21.01 29.01 -23.60
C GLN A 277 -22.22 29.04 -24.54
N ASP A 278 -22.15 28.32 -25.65
CA ASP A 278 -23.32 28.01 -26.47
C ASP A 278 -23.90 26.68 -26.00
N TYR A 279 -24.49 26.68 -24.81
CA TYR A 279 -25.41 25.63 -24.43
C TYR A 279 -26.67 25.77 -25.30
N PRO A 280 -27.06 24.75 -26.08
CA PRO A 280 -28.35 24.76 -26.74
C PRO A 280 -29.44 24.83 -25.66
N ARG A 281 -30.18 25.94 -25.65
CA ARG A 281 -31.34 26.13 -24.77
C ARG A 281 -32.27 24.90 -24.92
N PRO A 282 -32.78 24.33 -23.82
CA PRO A 282 -33.81 23.31 -23.91
C PRO A 282 -35.00 23.89 -24.67
N ARG A 283 -35.36 23.25 -25.79
CA ARG A 283 -36.62 23.52 -26.50
C ARG A 283 -37.75 23.39 -25.46
N ARG A 284 -38.38 24.51 -25.11
CA ARG A 284 -39.65 24.55 -24.40
C ARG A 284 -40.64 23.70 -25.18
N GLY A 285 -40.94 22.51 -24.67
CA GLY A 285 -42.05 21.69 -25.15
C GLY A 285 -43.38 22.40 -24.91
N PRO A 286 -44.42 22.06 -25.68
CA PRO A 286 -45.71 22.71 -25.59
C PRO A 286 -46.34 22.49 -24.21
N ALA A 287 -46.82 23.59 -23.64
CA ALA A 287 -47.62 23.63 -22.44
C ALA A 287 -48.91 22.83 -22.67
N TRP A 288 -48.99 21.64 -22.07
CA TRP A 288 -50.23 20.90 -22.01
C TRP A 288 -51.18 21.61 -21.05
N LYS A 289 -52.32 21.97 -21.63
CA LYS A 289 -53.45 22.65 -21.03
C LYS A 289 -53.92 21.91 -19.78
N GLN A 290 -54.19 22.67 -18.74
CA GLN A 290 -55.13 22.30 -17.70
C GLN A 290 -56.45 21.89 -18.35
N TYR A 291 -56.94 20.70 -18.01
CA TYR A 291 -58.35 20.38 -18.07
C TYR A 291 -58.82 20.04 -16.66
N ARG A 292 -59.95 20.67 -16.34
CA ARG A 292 -60.82 20.62 -15.15
C ARG A 292 -60.77 19.34 -14.33
#